data_AF-A0A3E0Q6M0-F1
#
_entry.id   AF-A0A3E0Q6M0-F1
#
_cell.length_a   1.000
_cell.length_b   1.000
_cell.length_c   1.000
_cell.angle_alpha   90.00
_cell.angle_beta   90.00
_cell.angle_gamma   90.00
#
_symmetry.space_group_name_H-M   'P 1'
#
loop_
_entity.id
_entity.type
_entity.pdbx_description
1 polymer ?
#
loop_
_entity_poly.entity_id
_entity_poly.type
_entity_poly.pdbx_seq_one_letter_code
_entity_poly.pdbx_strand_id
1 'polypeptide(L)' 'MTTTIELTDNELAQLQQATRQSDPSAAVRTAMQEYLRYVRRMELKKLSGKVVMEDNWRELEEAELKDQHGRIESDPD' A
#
# COMPACT_ATOMS: atom_id res chain seq x y z
N MET A 1 11.09 22.23 5.30
CA MET A 1 12.27 22.41 4.43
C MET A 1 11.77 22.77 3.05
N THR A 2 12.34 23.79 2.43
CA THR A 2 11.96 24.27 1.10
C THR A 2 13.10 23.95 0.14
N THR A 3 12.77 23.42 -1.03
CA THR A 3 13.73 23.06 -2.07
C THR A 3 13.23 23.64 -3.38
N THR A 4 14.11 24.29 -4.13
CA THR A 4 13.79 24.82 -5.46
C THR A 4 14.18 23.78 -6.51
N ILE A 5 13.27 23.51 -7.44
CA ILE A 5 13.50 22.62 -8.60
C ILE A 5 13.05 23.36 -9.85
N GLU A 6 13.75 23.14 -10.95
CA GLU A 6 13.36 23.67 -12.25
C GLU A 6 12.52 22.63 -12.99
N LEU A 7 11.36 23.05 -13.48
CA LEU A 7 10.42 22.25 -14.26
C LEU A 7 9.94 23.10 -15.42
N THR A 8 9.76 22.49 -16.58
CA THR A 8 9.10 23.13 -17.71
C THR A 8 7.60 23.28 -17.43
N ASP A 9 6.96 24.26 -18.07
CA ASP A 9 5.51 24.46 -17.95
C ASP A 9 4.71 23.21 -18.37
N ASN A 10 5.23 22.47 -19.36
CA ASN A 10 4.63 21.23 -19.82
C ASN A 10 4.70 20.13 -18.77
N GLU A 11 5.87 19.93 -18.13
CA GLU A 11 6.01 18.95 -17.04
C GLU A 11 5.10 19.29 -15.87
N LEU A 12 5.00 20.57 -15.51
CA LEU A 12 4.12 21.01 -14.44
C LEU A 12 2.64 20.79 -14.78
N ALA A 13 2.22 21.11 -16.01
CA ALA A 13 0.87 20.88 -16.48
C ALA A 13 0.51 19.38 -16.48
N GLN A 14 1.42 18.52 -16.92
CA GLN A 14 1.23 17.06 -16.88
C GLN A 14 1.08 16.56 -15.43
N LEU A 15 1.90 17.05 -14.51
CA LEU A 15 1.80 16.70 -13.09
C LEU A 15 0.46 17.15 -12.50
N GLN A 16 0.03 18.38 -12.78
CA GLN A 16 -1.27 18.90 -12.33
C GLN A 16 -2.44 18.07 -12.88
N GLN A 17 -2.41 17.73 -14.17
CA GLN A 17 -3.44 16.91 -14.80
C GLN A 17 -3.46 15.47 -14.21
N ALA A 18 -2.30 14.84 -14.08
CA ALA A 18 -2.19 13.47 -13.57
C ALA A 18 -2.61 13.36 -12.09
N THR A 19 -2.29 14.37 -11.28
CA THR A 19 -2.61 14.40 -9.84
C THR A 19 -3.95 15.07 -9.53
N ARG A 20 -4.58 15.69 -10.54
CA ARG A 20 -5.81 16.51 -10.42
C ARG A 20 -5.66 17.64 -9.40
N GLN A 21 -4.46 18.20 -9.28
CA GLN A 21 -4.15 19.31 -8.40
C GLN A 21 -3.95 20.58 -9.24
N SER A 22 -4.55 21.69 -8.85
CA SER A 22 -4.33 22.99 -9.49
C SER A 22 -3.12 23.73 -8.93
N ASP A 23 -2.76 23.49 -7.66
CA ASP A 23 -1.55 24.05 -7.05
C ASP A 23 -0.30 23.27 -7.51
N PRO A 24 0.71 23.95 -8.11
CA PRO A 24 2.00 23.36 -8.46
C PRO A 24 2.65 22.57 -7.33
N SER A 25 2.67 23.12 -6.12
CA SER A 25 3.37 22.50 -4.99
C SER A 25 2.64 21.24 -4.51
N ALA A 26 1.31 21.27 -4.48
CA ALA A 26 0.48 20.11 -4.19
C ALA A 26 0.66 19.02 -5.26
N ALA A 27 0.65 19.38 -6.54
CA ALA A 27 0.83 18.44 -7.65
C ALA A 27 2.16 17.67 -7.53
N VAL A 28 3.27 18.40 -7.33
CA VAL A 28 4.60 17.79 -7.16
C VAL A 28 4.64 16.90 -5.91
N ARG A 29 4.07 17.34 -4.79
CA ARG A 29 4.05 16.56 -3.54
C ARG A 29 3.26 15.26 -3.70
N THR A 30 2.08 15.32 -4.32
CA THR A 30 1.24 14.15 -4.57
C THR A 30 1.92 13.17 -5.51
N ALA A 31 2.51 13.67 -6.62
CA ALA A 31 3.23 12.82 -7.56
C ALA A 31 4.43 12.11 -6.90
N MET A 32 5.20 12.83 -6.08
CA MET A 32 6.32 12.26 -5.32
C MET A 32 5.86 11.15 -4.37
N GLN A 33 4.78 11.39 -3.61
CA GLN A 33 4.24 10.39 -2.69
C GLN A 33 3.78 9.13 -3.42
N GLU A 34 3.08 9.28 -4.55
CA GLU A 34 2.63 8.14 -5.34
C GLU A 34 3.79 7.37 -5.97
N TYR A 35 4.83 8.06 -6.43
CA TYR A 35 6.06 7.43 -6.91
C TYR A 35 6.73 6.58 -5.81
N LEU A 36 6.88 7.12 -4.60
CA LEU A 36 7.44 6.36 -3.49
C LEU A 36 6.59 5.13 -3.11
N ARG A 37 5.26 5.25 -3.15
CA ARG A 37 4.35 4.10 -2.96
C ARG A 37 4.54 3.06 -4.05
N TYR A 38 4.69 3.48 -5.31
CA TYR A 38 4.96 2.60 -6.44
C TYR A 38 6.28 1.85 -6.26
N VAL A 39 7.37 2.55 -5.92
CA VAL A 39 8.68 1.94 -5.70
C VAL A 39 8.62 0.88 -4.59
N ARG A 40 7.99 1.18 -3.45
CA ARG A 40 7.81 0.22 -2.35
C ARG A 40 7.04 -1.04 -2.79
N ARG A 41 5.97 -0.88 -3.57
CA ARG A 41 5.22 -2.04 -4.12
C ARG A 41 6.09 -2.88 -5.05
N MET A 42 6.94 -2.24 -5.86
CA MET A 42 7.85 -2.94 -6.76
C MET A 42 8.94 -3.70 -6.00
N GLU A 43 9.44 -3.15 -4.90
CA GLU A 43 10.39 -3.84 -4.01
C GLU A 43 9.75 -5.07 -3.36
N LEU A 44 8.54 -4.93 -2.83
CA LEU A 44 7.78 -6.07 -2.29
C LEU A 44 7.55 -7.15 -3.36
N LYS A 45 7.21 -6.74 -4.59
CA LYS A 45 7.05 -7.67 -5.70
C LYS A 45 8.35 -8.42 -6.04
N LYS A 46 9.52 -7.78 -5.93
CA LYS A 46 10.81 -8.46 -6.12
C LYS A 46 11.12 -9.52 -5.07
N LEU A 47 10.49 -9.43 -3.89
CA LEU A 47 10.58 -10.43 -2.83
C LEU A 47 9.58 -11.58 -3.01
N SER A 48 8.59 -11.42 -3.88
CA SER A 48 7.65 -12.48 -4.25
C SER A 48 8.41 -13.70 -4.78
N GLY A 49 8.13 -14.88 -4.22
CA GLY A 49 8.84 -16.14 -4.52
C GLY A 49 10.13 -16.38 -3.72
N LYS A 50 10.60 -15.40 -2.94
CA LYS A 50 11.71 -15.56 -1.98
C LYS A 50 11.24 -15.69 -0.53
N VAL A 51 9.95 -15.45 -0.28
CA VAL A 51 9.33 -15.66 1.02
C VAL A 51 9.04 -17.15 1.15
N VAL A 52 9.72 -17.81 2.07
CA VAL A 52 9.37 -19.17 2.48
C VAL A 52 8.10 -19.05 3.31
N MET A 53 7.00 -19.57 2.78
CA MET A 53 5.76 -19.71 3.53
C MET A 53 5.84 -21.02 4.32
N GLU A 54 5.44 -20.99 5.59
CA GLU A 54 5.19 -22.21 6.33
C GLU A 54 3.91 -22.86 5.78
N ASP A 55 3.98 -24.15 5.43
CA ASP A 55 2.84 -24.90 4.88
C ASP A 55 1.97 -25.47 6.02
N ASN A 56 1.53 -24.58 6.91
CA ASN A 56 0.78 -24.92 8.14
C ASN A 56 -0.72 -24.62 8.03
N TRP A 57 -1.27 -24.63 6.80
CA TRP A 57 -2.66 -24.25 6.55
C TRP A 57 -3.67 -25.09 7.34
N ARG A 58 -3.39 -26.38 7.57
CA ARG A 58 -4.25 -27.26 8.37
C ARG A 58 -4.30 -26.87 9.84
N GLU A 59 -3.16 -26.49 10.41
CA GLU A 59 -3.09 -26.06 11.82
C GLU A 59 -3.81 -24.73 12.02
N LEU A 60 -3.69 -23.82 11.04
CA LEU A 60 -4.42 -22.55 11.02
C LEU A 60 -5.94 -22.77 10.87
N GLU A 61 -6.36 -23.67 9.98
CA GLU A 61 -7.79 -24.01 9.80
C GLU A 61 -8.38 -24.64 11.07
N GLU A 62 -7.68 -25.58 11.70
CA GLU A 62 -8.12 -26.17 12.97
C GLU A 62 -8.19 -25.13 14.09
N ALA A 63 -7.28 -24.15 14.13
CA ALA A 63 -7.31 -23.08 15.11
C ALA A 63 -8.52 -22.14 14.89
N GLU A 64 -8.85 -21.80 13.64
CA GLU A 64 -10.03 -21.00 13.31
C GLU A 64 -11.33 -21.72 13.65
N LEU A 65 -11.44 -23.02 13.35
CA LEU A 65 -12.59 -23.85 13.72
C LEU A 65 -12.79 -23.92 15.24
N LYS A 66 -11.70 -24.10 16.01
CA LYS A 66 -11.76 -24.12 17.48
C LYS A 66 -12.21 -22.77 18.05
N ASP A 67 -11.76 -21.66 17.50
CA ASP A 67 -12.19 -20.31 17.94
C ASP A 67 -13.68 -20.07 17.64
N GLN A 68 -14.18 -20.52 16.48
CA GLN A 68 -15.60 -20.43 16.15
C GLN A 68 -16.48 -21.30 17.06
N HIS A 69 -16.05 -22.52 17.37
CA HIS A 69 -16.79 -23.40 18.28
C HIS A 69 -16.79 -22.89 19.73
N GLY A 70 -15.67 -22.32 20.20
CA GLY A 70 -15.59 -21.70 21.53
C GLY A 70 -16.48 -20.45 21.68
N ARG A 71 -16.70 -19.70 20.59
CA ARG A 71 -17.63 -18.54 20.58
C ARG A 71 -19.09 -18.96 20.72
N ILE A 72 -19.49 -20.06 20.06
CA ILE A 72 -20.88 -20.56 20.08
C ILE A 72 -21.26 -21.12 21.46
N GLU A 73 -20.30 -21.67 22.22
CA GLU A 73 -20.54 -22.15 23.59
C GLU A 73 -20.59 -21.03 24.66
N SER A 74 -20.24 -19.79 24.29
CA SER A 74 -20.08 -18.67 25.24
C SER A 74 -21.20 -17.62 25.23
N ASP A 75 -22.24 -17.79 24.40
CA ASP A 75 -23.47 -17.00 24.46
C ASP A 75 -24.55 -17.78 25.23
N PRO A 76 -24.77 -17.50 26.53
CA PRO A 76 -25.96 -17.97 27.23
C PRO A 76 -27.14 -17.03 26.94
N ASP A 77 -28.31 -17.61 26.66
CA ASP A 77 -29.62 -16.93 26.68
C ASP A 77 -29.90 -16.23 28.03
#